data_AF-A0A174CJY0-F1
#
_entry.id   AF-A0A174CJY0-F1
#
_cell.length_a   1.000
_cell.length_b   1.000
_cell.length_c   1.000
_cell.angle_alpha   90.00
_cell.angle_beta   90.00
_cell.angle_gamma   90.00
#
_symmetry.space_group_name_H-M   'P 1'
#
loop_
_entity.id
_entity.type
_entity.pdbx_description
1 polymer ?
#
loop_
_entity_poly.entity_id
_entity_poly.type
_entity_poly.pdbx_seq_one_letter_code
_entity_poly.pdbx_strand_id
1 'polypeptide(L)'
;MINQGNNIAIIRNYLKKTNLDIIDLIGIITVLIIKKDVIKKNSDVGEFVNNILKVKFPEYVIRSRTLIAARVSRILLELDDDKIENIKENILKYIDKIDIEDMNKESSTPKKNKKKNENKKLEKWLKGL
;
A
#
# COMPACT_ATOMS: atom_id res chain seq x y z
N MET A 1 -16.50 -9.28 4.57
CA MET A 1 -15.12 -9.24 4.03
C MET A 1 -15.13 -8.38 2.79
N ILE A 2 -14.32 -7.31 2.75
CA ILE A 2 -14.29 -6.34 1.63
C ILE A 2 -13.18 -6.78 0.65
N ASN A 3 -13.50 -6.80 -0.65
CA ASN A 3 -12.68 -7.34 -1.74
C ASN A 3 -11.54 -6.39 -2.15
N GLN A 4 -10.40 -6.93 -2.58
CA GLN A 4 -9.10 -6.22 -2.70
C GLN A 4 -9.10 -5.05 -3.71
N GLY A 5 -9.77 -5.18 -4.86
CA GLY A 5 -9.89 -4.09 -5.85
C GLY A 5 -10.74 -2.90 -5.37
N ASN A 6 -11.52 -3.07 -4.30
CA ASN A 6 -12.37 -2.01 -3.79
C ASN A 6 -11.56 -0.96 -3.00
N ASN A 7 -10.46 -1.32 -2.34
CA ASN A 7 -9.77 -0.40 -1.41
C ASN A 7 -9.11 0.78 -2.13
N ILE A 8 -8.42 0.56 -3.24
CA ILE A 8 -7.77 1.63 -4.01
C ILE A 8 -8.82 2.56 -4.64
N ALA A 9 -9.85 2.00 -5.26
CA ALA A 9 -10.95 2.78 -5.85
C ALA A 9 -11.69 3.62 -4.79
N ILE A 10 -11.93 3.04 -3.61
CA ILE A 10 -12.52 3.75 -2.47
C ILE A 10 -11.60 4.91 -2.04
N ILE A 11 -10.32 4.65 -1.80
CA ILE A 11 -9.36 5.68 -1.38
C ILE A 11 -9.30 6.81 -2.40
N ARG A 12 -9.23 6.48 -3.70
CA ARG A 12 -9.28 7.48 -4.78
C ARG A 12 -10.54 8.34 -4.72
N ASN A 13 -11.70 7.74 -4.50
CA ASN A 13 -12.95 8.48 -4.40
C ASN A 13 -12.98 9.40 -3.17
N TYR A 14 -12.42 8.96 -2.04
CA TYR A 14 -12.26 9.81 -0.85
C TYR A 14 -11.34 11.00 -1.15
N LEU A 15 -10.18 10.77 -1.79
CA LEU A 15 -9.22 11.82 -2.13
C LEU A 15 -9.76 12.84 -3.15
N LYS A 16 -10.75 12.48 -3.96
CA LYS A 16 -11.38 13.40 -4.92
C LYS A 16 -12.46 14.30 -4.32
N LYS A 17 -12.81 14.11 -3.04
CA LYS A 17 -13.75 15.01 -2.35
C LYS A 17 -13.17 16.42 -2.27
N THR A 18 -14.03 17.42 -2.45
CA THR A 18 -13.66 18.85 -2.43
C THR A 18 -13.19 19.31 -1.06
N ASN A 19 -13.81 18.82 0.02
CA ASN A 19 -13.48 19.19 1.40
C ASN A 19 -12.99 17.95 2.15
N LEU A 20 -11.69 17.67 2.06
CA LEU A 20 -11.04 16.59 2.80
C LEU A 20 -10.36 17.20 4.02
N ASP A 21 -10.81 16.82 5.22
CA ASP A 21 -10.24 17.34 6.46
C ASP A 21 -9.07 16.48 6.96
N ILE A 22 -8.44 16.93 8.06
CA ILE A 22 -7.30 16.21 8.63
C ILE A 22 -7.67 14.80 9.14
N ILE A 23 -8.91 14.60 9.58
CA ILE A 23 -9.38 13.32 10.11
C ILE A 23 -9.48 12.31 8.97
N ASP A 24 -10.05 12.72 7.85
CA ASP A 24 -10.10 11.94 6.61
C ASP A 24 -8.69 11.58 6.14
N LEU A 25 -7.77 12.56 6.13
CA LEU A 25 -6.40 12.34 5.69
C LEU A 25 -5.66 11.31 6.57
N ILE A 26 -5.81 11.43 7.90
CA ILE A 26 -5.25 10.47 8.86
C ILE A 26 -5.83 9.07 8.60
N GLY A 27 -7.13 8.96 8.38
CA GLY A 27 -7.80 7.70 8.08
C GLY A 27 -7.24 7.04 6.81
N ILE A 28 -7.16 7.79 5.72
CA ILE A 28 -6.65 7.33 4.42
C ILE A 28 -5.21 6.84 4.55
N ILE A 29 -4.33 7.67 5.11
CA ILE A 29 -2.91 7.34 5.25
C ILE A 29 -2.72 6.14 6.17
N THR A 30 -3.51 6.03 7.24
CA THR A 30 -3.48 4.86 8.13
C THR A 30 -3.84 3.58 7.38
N VAL A 31 -4.88 3.60 6.54
CA VAL A 31 -5.27 2.44 5.73
C VAL A 31 -4.13 2.07 4.76
N LEU A 32 -3.53 3.04 4.07
CA LEU A 32 -2.40 2.82 3.16
C LEU A 32 -1.17 2.22 3.87
N ILE A 33 -0.89 2.66 5.10
CA ILE A 33 0.24 2.17 5.90
C ILE A 33 0.00 0.76 6.43
N ILE A 34 -1.20 0.50 6.98
CA ILE A 34 -1.50 -0.73 7.72
C ILE A 34 -1.83 -1.89 6.79
N LYS A 35 -2.59 -1.65 5.73
CA LYS A 35 -3.03 -2.71 4.83
C LYS A 35 -1.89 -3.13 3.91
N LYS A 36 -1.71 -4.44 3.78
CA LYS A 36 -0.64 -5.03 2.96
C LYS A 36 -1.02 -5.23 1.49
N ASP A 37 -2.28 -4.95 1.16
CA ASP A 37 -2.83 -5.09 -0.19
C ASP A 37 -2.34 -3.98 -1.11
N VAL A 38 -2.17 -2.76 -0.60
CA VAL A 38 -1.61 -1.62 -1.36
C VAL A 38 -0.08 -1.65 -1.34
N ILE A 39 0.53 -1.66 -0.16
CA ILE A 39 1.99 -1.66 0.00
C ILE A 39 2.41 -2.96 0.68
N LYS A 40 3.29 -3.75 0.06
CA LYS A 40 3.61 -5.10 0.58
C LYS A 40 4.63 -5.08 1.71
N LYS A 41 5.77 -4.42 1.52
CA LYS A 41 6.86 -4.39 2.49
C LYS A 41 6.84 -3.11 3.32
N ASN A 42 7.34 -3.19 4.55
CA ASN A 42 7.42 -2.00 5.39
C ASN A 42 8.46 -1.00 4.88
N SER A 43 9.54 -1.47 4.25
CA SER A 43 10.52 -0.61 3.57
C SER A 43 9.83 0.34 2.59
N ASP A 44 8.91 -0.20 1.79
CA ASP A 44 8.19 0.52 0.75
C ASP A 44 7.18 1.51 1.38
N VAL A 45 6.66 1.20 2.58
CA VAL A 45 5.85 2.16 3.36
C VAL A 45 6.71 3.32 3.86
N GLY A 46 7.94 3.03 4.32
CA GLY A 46 8.89 4.07 4.70
C GLY A 46 9.23 5.00 3.53
N GLU A 47 9.43 4.43 2.34
CA GLU A 47 9.64 5.21 1.11
C GLU A 47 8.40 6.02 0.72
N PHE A 48 7.21 5.43 0.78
CA PHE A 48 5.95 6.14 0.57
C PHE A 48 5.83 7.35 1.49
N VAL A 49 6.04 7.18 2.81
CA VAL A 49 6.00 8.27 3.79
C VAL A 49 7.02 9.35 3.46
N ASN A 50 8.26 8.97 3.11
CA ASN A 50 9.27 9.93 2.71
C ASN A 50 8.87 10.70 1.45
N ASN A 51 8.15 10.07 0.51
CA ASN A 51 7.70 10.73 -0.71
C ASN A 51 6.62 11.77 -0.43
N ILE A 52 5.64 11.45 0.42
CA ILE A 52 4.49 12.33 0.72
C ILE A 52 4.79 13.41 1.77
N LEU A 53 5.56 13.08 2.81
CA LEU A 53 5.82 13.96 3.97
C LEU A 53 7.26 14.48 4.03
N LYS A 54 8.15 14.00 3.16
CA LYS A 54 9.60 14.32 3.20
C LYS A 54 10.26 13.97 4.53
N VAL A 55 9.72 12.97 5.23
CA VAL A 55 10.24 12.46 6.49
C VAL A 55 10.83 11.07 6.30
N LYS A 56 12.11 10.92 6.68
CA LYS A 56 12.77 9.62 6.71
C LYS A 56 12.77 9.09 8.14
N PHE A 57 12.11 7.96 8.35
CA PHE A 57 12.10 7.32 9.65
C PHE A 57 13.34 6.44 9.88
N PRO A 58 13.78 6.31 11.14
CA PRO A 58 14.78 5.32 11.52
C PRO A 58 14.31 3.88 11.24
N GLU A 59 15.27 2.97 11.05
CA GLU A 59 14.99 1.57 10.74
C GLU A 59 14.06 0.89 11.77
N TYR A 60 14.26 1.18 13.07
CA TYR A 60 13.43 0.59 14.12
C TYR A 60 11.95 1.00 14.01
N VAL A 61 11.66 2.19 13.47
CA VAL A 61 10.29 2.64 13.20
C VAL A 61 9.72 1.88 12.00
N ILE A 62 10.51 1.76 10.94
CA ILE A 62 10.10 1.09 9.69
C ILE A 62 9.77 -0.38 9.93
N ARG A 63 10.35 -1.02 10.95
CA ARG A 63 10.02 -2.42 11.31
C ARG A 63 8.56 -2.65 11.70
N SER A 64 7.78 -1.62 12.07
CA SER A 64 6.38 -1.77 12.47
C SER A 64 5.45 -0.78 11.77
N ARG A 65 4.50 -1.29 10.97
CA ARG A 65 3.48 -0.47 10.30
C ARG A 65 2.63 0.34 11.27
N THR A 66 2.27 -0.21 12.42
CA THR A 66 1.50 0.53 13.44
C THR A 66 2.32 1.66 14.05
N LEU A 67 3.63 1.46 14.22
CA LEU A 67 4.53 2.51 14.70
C LEU A 67 4.72 3.61 13.65
N ILE A 68 4.87 3.25 12.37
CA ILE A 68 4.87 4.22 11.26
C ILE A 68 3.56 5.02 11.27
N ALA A 69 2.41 4.35 11.31
CA ALA A 69 1.10 5.01 11.32
C ALA A 69 0.97 5.99 12.49
N ALA A 70 1.28 5.57 13.71
CA ALA A 70 1.22 6.44 14.89
C ALA A 70 2.13 7.69 14.76
N ARG A 71 3.34 7.52 14.23
CA ARG A 71 4.28 8.63 14.01
C ARG A 71 3.77 9.58 12.93
N VAL A 72 3.24 9.04 11.84
CA VAL A 72 2.66 9.82 10.74
C VAL A 72 1.43 10.59 11.22
N SER A 73 0.50 9.96 11.93
CA SER A 73 -0.68 10.64 12.48
C SER A 73 -0.31 11.83 13.36
N ARG A 74 0.75 11.72 14.18
CA ARG A 74 1.24 12.85 14.98
C ARG A 74 1.72 14.01 14.10
N ILE A 75 2.47 13.74 13.04
CA ILE A 75 2.94 14.77 12.10
C ILE A 75 1.76 15.44 11.39
N LEU A 76 0.77 14.65 10.97
CA LEU A 76 -0.40 15.15 10.26
C LEU A 76 -1.19 16.17 11.09
N LEU A 77 -1.34 15.95 12.40
CA LEU A 77 -2.05 16.88 13.30
C LEU A 77 -1.41 18.27 13.42
N GLU A 78 -0.15 18.42 12.99
CA GLU A 78 0.59 19.69 13.06
C GLU A 78 0.59 20.45 11.72
N LEU A 79 -0.16 19.96 10.72
CA LEU A 79 -0.21 20.54 9.38
C LEU A 79 -1.26 21.65 9.24
N ASP A 80 -0.98 22.57 8.33
CA ASP A 80 -1.92 23.58 7.83
C ASP A 80 -2.66 23.07 6.59
N ASP A 81 -3.74 23.78 6.21
CA ASP A 81 -4.61 23.40 5.10
C ASP A 81 -3.86 23.32 3.75
N ASP A 82 -2.90 24.22 3.52
CA ASP A 82 -2.08 24.22 2.30
C ASP A 82 -1.24 22.93 2.17
N LYS A 83 -0.63 22.48 3.28
CA LYS A 83 0.13 21.22 3.30
C LYS A 83 -0.78 20.01 3.16
N ILE A 84 -1.99 20.05 3.72
CA ILE A 84 -2.98 18.98 3.58
C ILE A 84 -3.30 18.75 2.09
N GLU A 85 -3.57 19.81 1.33
CA GLU A 85 -3.88 19.69 -0.10
C GLU A 85 -2.69 19.16 -0.90
N ASN A 86 -1.47 19.62 -0.62
CA ASN A 86 -0.27 19.10 -1.27
C ASN A 86 -0.05 17.60 -0.97
N ILE A 87 -0.27 17.15 0.27
CA ILE A 87 -0.15 15.73 0.63
C ILE A 87 -1.20 14.90 -0.12
N LYS A 88 -2.44 15.38 -0.17
CA LYS A 88 -3.53 14.74 -0.92
C LYS A 88 -3.15 14.55 -2.39
N GLU A 89 -2.61 15.57 -3.05
CA GLU A 89 -2.13 15.44 -4.43
C GLU A 89 -1.02 14.38 -4.56
N ASN A 90 -0.08 14.34 -3.62
CA ASN A 90 1.02 13.38 -3.65
C ASN A 90 0.54 11.94 -3.45
N ILE A 91 -0.48 11.74 -2.59
CA ILE A 91 -1.11 10.43 -2.42
C ILE A 91 -1.85 10.02 -3.70
N LEU A 92 -2.58 10.93 -4.33
CA LEU A 92 -3.30 10.63 -5.58
C LEU A 92 -2.31 10.21 -6.69
N LYS A 93 -1.22 10.97 -6.87
CA LYS A 93 -0.13 10.62 -7.80
C LYS A 93 0.47 9.24 -7.50
N TYR A 94 0.66 8.91 -6.22
CA TYR A 94 1.17 7.61 -5.82
C TYR A 94 0.22 6.46 -6.19
N ILE A 95 -1.08 6.63 -5.93
CA ILE A 95 -2.10 5.63 -6.24
C ILE A 95 -2.24 5.43 -7.75
N ASP A 96 -2.26 6.51 -8.52
CA ASP A 96 -2.37 6.42 -9.98
C ASP A 96 -1.16 5.71 -10.60
N LYS A 97 0.04 5.88 -10.02
CA LYS A 97 1.24 5.13 -10.42
C LYS A 97 1.10 3.63 -10.16
N ILE A 98 0.56 3.23 -9.00
CA ILE A 98 0.34 1.81 -8.67
C ILE A 98 -0.62 1.17 -9.68
N ASP A 99 -1.74 1.84 -9.98
CA ASP A 99 -2.74 1.32 -10.91
C ASP A 99 -2.15 1.11 -12.32
N ILE A 100 -1.34 2.05 -12.81
CA ILE A 100 -0.64 1.92 -14.10
C ILE A 100 0.32 0.72 -14.10
N GLU A 101 1.09 0.55 -13.02
CA GLU A 101 2.03 -0.57 -12.91
C GLU A 101 1.34 -1.94 -12.88
N ASP A 102 0.17 -2.04 -12.23
CA ASP A 102 -0.58 -3.28 -12.16
C ASP A 102 -1.25 -3.62 -13.50
N MET A 103 -1.80 -2.63 -14.22
CA MET A 103 -2.27 -2.81 -15.61
C MET A 103 -1.16 -3.31 -16.54
N ASN A 104 0.07 -2.80 -16.39
CA ASN A 104 1.22 -3.22 -17.20
C ASN A 104 1.75 -4.61 -16.83
N LYS A 105 1.58 -5.07 -15.60
CA LYS A 105 1.93 -6.45 -15.20
C LYS A 105 0.96 -7.48 -15.78
N GLU A 106 -0.32 -7.13 -15.91
CA GLU A 106 -1.32 -8.01 -16.52
C GLU A 106 -1.09 -8.20 -18.03
N SER A 107 -0.66 -7.14 -18.74
CA SER A 107 -0.39 -7.19 -20.18
C SER A 107 0.91 -7.91 -20.58
N SER A 108 1.83 -8.15 -19.63
CA SER A 108 3.19 -8.63 -19.91
C SER A 108 3.51 -10.04 -19.41
N THR A 109 2.54 -10.85 -18.98
CA THR A 109 2.84 -12.17 -18.42
C THR A 109 3.44 -13.16 -19.44
N PRO A 110 4.68 -13.66 -19.24
CA PRO A 110 5.16 -14.85 -19.94
C PRO A 110 4.45 -16.08 -19.36
N LYS A 111 4.06 -17.03 -20.22
CA LYS A 111 3.47 -18.33 -19.80
C LYS A 111 4.30 -18.96 -18.68
N LYS A 112 3.81 -18.93 -17.43
CA LYS A 112 4.43 -19.63 -16.30
C LYS A 112 4.41 -21.13 -16.60
N ASN A 113 5.57 -21.71 -16.87
CA ASN A 113 5.75 -23.16 -16.80
C ASN A 113 5.42 -23.60 -15.36
N LYS A 114 4.33 -24.37 -15.21
CA LYS A 114 3.90 -24.98 -13.95
C LYS A 114 5.07 -25.81 -13.39
N LYS A 115 5.76 -25.31 -12.35
CA LYS A 115 6.67 -26.15 -11.55
C LYS A 115 5.84 -27.32 -11.02
N LYS A 116 6.23 -28.57 -11.37
CA LYS A 116 5.57 -29.77 -10.88
C LYS A 116 5.64 -29.77 -9.34
N ASN A 117 4.47 -29.78 -8.72
CA ASN A 117 4.29 -29.84 -7.27
C ASN A 117 5.05 -31.05 -6.69
N GLU A 118 5.89 -30.82 -5.68
CA GLU A 118 6.70 -31.85 -5.04
C GLU A 118 5.84 -32.96 -4.40
N ASN A 119 4.61 -32.64 -4.02
CA ASN A 119 3.63 -33.64 -3.55
C ASN A 119 3.31 -34.72 -4.59
N LYS A 120 3.47 -34.44 -5.90
CA LYS A 120 3.30 -35.47 -6.94
C LYS A 120 4.38 -36.55 -6.90
N LYS A 121 5.58 -36.24 -6.38
CA LYS A 121 6.62 -37.27 -6.16
C LYS A 121 6.24 -38.18 -4.99
N LEU A 122 5.67 -37.60 -3.94
CA LEU A 122 5.19 -38.32 -2.76
C LEU A 122 4.05 -39.29 -3.12
N GLU A 123 3.07 -38.82 -3.89
CA GLU A 123 1.96 -39.66 -4.37
C GLU A 123 2.42 -40.82 -5.25
N LYS A 124 3.47 -40.62 -6.06
CA LYS A 124 4.04 -41.69 -6.88
C LYS A 124 4.73 -42.75 -6.03
N TRP A 125 5.31 -42.36 -4.91
CA TRP A 125 5.97 -43.27 -3.95
C TRP A 125 4.93 -44.11 -3.19
N LEU A 126 3.85 -43.48 -2.73
CA LEU A 126 2.76 -44.14 -2.01
C LEU A 126 1.97 -45.14 -2.86
N LYS A 127 1.96 -45.00 -4.20
CA LYS A 127 1.33 -45.94 -5.12
C LYS A 127 2.18 -47.17 -5.47
N GLY A 128 3.45 -47.19 -5.05
CA GLY A 128 4.38 -48.29 -5.30
C GLY A 128 4.58 -49.21 -4.08
N LEU A 129 3.90 -48.93 -2.97
CA LEU A 129 3.68 -49.83 -1.83
C LEU A 129 2.32 -50.49 -1.99
#